data_AF-A0A7K0J494-F1
#
_entry.id   AF-A0A7K0J494-F1
#
_cell.length_a   1.000
_cell.length_b   1.000
_cell.length_c   1.000
_cell.angle_alpha   90.00
_cell.angle_beta   90.00
_cell.angle_gamma   90.00
#
_symmetry.space_group_name_H-M   'P 1'
#
loop_
_entity.id
_entity.type
_entity.pdbx_description
1 polymer ?
#
loop_
_entity_poly.entity_id
_entity_poly.type
_entity_poly.pdbx_seq_one_letter_code
_entity_poly.pdbx_strand_id
1 'polypeptide(L)'
;MSTPTLTLSDDRLLPREPSALAAAREIYRSTKGLPIISPHGHVPVSWIADDIAFTDPTSLLITPDHYVNRLLHANGVDLEDLGVGRTMNEEDSRRAFRILCEHWRDFAGTAMRYWLVDQLVGIFGVTERPSGETADRIYDSISERIAQPDFRPRALMDAFNIAFIATTDDPCDDLDDHARLAADKTFNRRVAPTFRPDKYLEPAAEGWTDLLAKLSEVSGCDATTLDGFTAAMESRRAYFKDHGASSSDHSHRDLGTVILDHDRAAKIFADSVAGRATVEEMTLLRRHLFTDQARMASEDGLTMTVHPAVHRNHDTTAFRRFGADIGSDVPVALEAVDSLHPLLDRFGNTDLKLVIFTIDETLYSREIAPLAGWYRSLYIGVPWWFIDAPNSVMRFKHAVTEMAGFSRVSGMIDDTRAFCSIPARHDMSRRLDAAHLAELVVLGRIDLDEAVEIAHRLVVEQPTRVFGL
;
A
#
# COMPACT_ATOMS: atom_id res chain seq x y z
N MET A 1 -10.98 6.90 40.34
CA MET A 1 -9.59 6.46 40.07
C MET A 1 -9.07 7.34 38.95
N SER A 2 -7.81 7.78 38.96
CA SER A 2 -7.26 8.59 37.86
C SER A 2 -7.33 7.77 36.56
N THR A 3 -7.90 8.33 35.51
CA THR A 3 -7.93 7.69 34.19
C THR A 3 -6.48 7.42 33.76
N PRO A 4 -6.13 6.19 33.33
CA PRO A 4 -4.77 5.90 32.91
C PRO A 4 -4.35 6.81 31.74
N THR A 5 -3.18 7.43 31.84
CA THR A 5 -2.63 8.25 30.76
C THR A 5 -2.28 7.40 29.53
N LEU A 6 -2.59 7.91 28.35
CA LEU A 6 -2.10 7.41 27.07
C LEU A 6 -0.75 8.07 26.77
N THR A 7 0.29 7.27 26.55
CA THR A 7 1.65 7.77 26.33
C THR A 7 2.29 7.05 25.16
N LEU A 8 3.25 7.73 24.52
CA LEU A 8 4.03 7.21 23.42
C LEU A 8 5.51 7.28 23.82
N SER A 9 6.14 6.12 24.00
CA SER A 9 7.55 6.07 24.37
C SER A 9 8.45 6.45 23.19
N ASP A 10 9.46 7.27 23.44
CA ASP A 10 10.51 7.61 22.46
C ASP A 10 11.33 6.39 22.03
N ASP A 11 11.43 5.36 22.87
CA ASP A 11 12.14 4.10 22.60
C ASP A 11 11.21 2.96 22.19
N ARG A 12 9.97 3.25 21.77
CA ARG A 12 9.06 2.20 21.29
C ARG A 12 9.69 1.48 20.09
N LEU A 13 9.50 0.16 20.05
CA LEU A 13 10.05 -0.76 19.04
C LEU A 13 11.58 -0.86 18.97
N LEU A 14 12.33 -0.11 19.78
CA LEU A 14 13.78 -0.24 19.87
C LEU A 14 14.16 -1.39 20.84
N PRO A 15 15.33 -2.03 20.64
CA PRO A 15 15.83 -3.05 21.57
C PRO A 15 16.03 -2.50 22.98
N ARG A 16 16.01 -3.38 23.99
CA ARG A 16 16.16 -3.00 25.40
C ARG A 16 17.55 -3.25 25.98
N GLU A 17 18.37 -4.04 25.30
CA GLU A 17 19.77 -4.23 25.66
C GLU A 17 20.52 -2.90 25.49
N PRO A 18 21.30 -2.42 26.48
CA PRO A 18 21.90 -1.09 26.47
C PRO A 18 22.73 -0.76 25.22
N SER A 19 23.59 -1.67 24.75
CA SER A 19 24.45 -1.40 23.58
C SER A 19 23.65 -1.31 22.28
N ALA A 20 22.70 -2.23 22.08
CA ALA A 20 21.79 -2.23 20.95
C ALA A 20 20.85 -1.01 20.98
N LEU A 21 20.36 -0.61 22.16
CA LEU A 21 19.51 0.58 22.29
C LEU A 21 20.28 1.87 21.95
N ALA A 22 21.55 1.97 22.35
CA ALA A 22 22.38 3.12 22.01
C ALA A 22 22.58 3.23 20.49
N ALA A 23 22.94 2.13 19.83
CA ALA A 23 23.07 2.09 18.37
C ALA A 23 21.74 2.38 17.66
N ALA A 24 20.63 1.76 18.09
CA ALA A 24 19.32 1.97 17.49
C ALA A 24 18.83 3.42 17.62
N ARG A 25 19.09 4.07 18.76
CA ARG A 25 18.78 5.50 18.93
C ARG A 25 19.58 6.40 18.01
N GLU A 26 20.86 6.10 17.80
CA GLU A 26 21.72 6.84 16.88
C GLU A 26 21.19 6.74 15.45
N ILE A 27 20.96 5.51 14.99
CA ILE A 27 20.43 5.21 13.66
C ILE A 27 19.06 5.86 13.46
N TYR A 28 18.12 5.67 14.40
CA TYR A 28 16.79 6.29 14.30
C TYR A 28 16.84 7.82 14.32
N ARG A 29 17.73 8.43 15.11
CA ARG A 29 17.87 9.90 15.13
C ARG A 29 18.32 10.44 13.78
N SER A 30 19.16 9.70 13.05
CA SER A 30 19.61 10.07 11.71
C SER A 30 18.48 10.06 10.67
N THR A 31 17.48 9.19 10.84
CA THR A 31 16.41 9.01 9.84
C THR A 31 15.05 9.61 10.20
N LYS A 32 14.75 9.86 11.49
CA LYS A 32 13.42 10.29 11.94
C LYS A 32 12.91 11.58 11.27
N GLY A 33 13.81 12.49 10.91
CA GLY A 33 13.49 13.79 10.31
C GLY A 33 13.48 13.79 8.78
N LEU A 34 13.81 12.66 8.14
CA LEU A 34 13.84 12.56 6.68
C LEU A 34 12.43 12.66 6.09
N PRO A 35 12.29 13.17 4.86
CA PRO A 35 11.00 13.27 4.19
C PRO A 35 10.35 11.90 4.01
N ILE A 36 9.02 11.88 4.02
CA ILE A 36 8.23 10.71 3.66
C ILE A 36 8.13 10.65 2.13
N ILE A 37 8.52 9.49 1.59
CA ILE A 37 8.32 9.10 0.20
C ILE A 37 7.33 7.94 0.26
N SER A 38 6.10 8.18 -0.18
CA SER A 38 5.00 7.20 -0.16
C SER A 38 4.67 6.81 -1.60
N PRO A 39 5.38 5.83 -2.20
CA PRO A 39 5.24 5.54 -3.62
C PRO A 39 4.10 4.60 -3.97
N HIS A 40 3.29 4.20 -2.98
CA HIS A 40 2.07 3.45 -3.17
C HIS A 40 1.10 3.70 -2.01
N GLY A 41 -0.14 4.05 -2.33
CA GLY A 41 -1.19 4.36 -1.37
C GLY A 41 -2.55 4.55 -2.03
N HIS A 42 -3.56 4.76 -1.18
CA HIS A 42 -4.97 4.81 -1.58
C HIS A 42 -5.69 6.05 -1.04
N VAL A 43 -4.96 7.12 -0.73
CA VAL A 43 -5.54 8.41 -0.37
C VAL A 43 -6.25 9.00 -1.60
N PRO A 44 -7.53 9.43 -1.48
CA PRO A 44 -8.22 10.09 -2.58
C PRO A 44 -7.50 11.38 -3.01
N VAL A 45 -7.17 11.53 -4.29
CA VAL A 45 -6.46 12.71 -4.80
C VAL A 45 -7.24 14.00 -4.57
N SER A 46 -8.58 13.95 -4.65
CA SER A 46 -9.46 15.10 -4.45
C SER A 46 -9.35 15.73 -3.07
N TRP A 47 -9.01 14.94 -2.04
CA TRP A 47 -8.76 15.48 -0.70
C TRP A 47 -7.63 16.50 -0.70
N ILE A 48 -6.59 16.25 -1.51
CA ILE A 48 -5.42 17.13 -1.64
C ILE A 48 -5.70 18.23 -2.68
N ALA A 49 -6.32 17.89 -3.81
CA ALA A 49 -6.62 18.83 -4.90
C ALA A 49 -7.56 19.95 -4.44
N ASP A 50 -8.61 19.61 -3.71
CA ASP A 50 -9.62 20.56 -3.20
C ASP A 50 -9.37 21.00 -1.74
N ASP A 51 -8.30 20.48 -1.11
CA ASP A 51 -7.93 20.75 0.29
C ASP A 51 -9.10 20.57 1.27
N ILE A 52 -9.80 19.44 1.10
CA ILE A 52 -11.06 19.12 1.79
C ILE A 52 -10.79 18.92 3.29
N ALA A 53 -11.54 19.63 4.14
CA ALA A 53 -11.48 19.41 5.59
C ALA A 53 -12.01 18.03 5.96
N PHE A 54 -11.35 17.39 6.92
CA PHE A 54 -11.93 16.24 7.61
C PHE A 54 -13.15 16.68 8.41
N THR A 55 -14.23 15.90 8.37
CA THR A 55 -15.50 16.27 8.97
C THR A 55 -15.61 15.90 10.44
N ASP A 56 -15.12 14.70 10.78
CA ASP A 56 -15.27 14.12 12.11
C ASP A 56 -14.22 13.02 12.37
N PRO A 57 -13.96 12.64 13.63
CA PRO A 57 -13.02 11.58 13.99
C PRO A 57 -13.34 10.21 13.39
N THR A 58 -14.62 9.89 13.17
CA THR A 58 -15.04 8.56 12.73
C THR A 58 -14.81 8.37 11.23
N SER A 59 -15.20 9.34 10.41
CA SER A 59 -14.90 9.34 8.97
C SER A 59 -13.40 9.41 8.67
N LEU A 60 -12.59 9.91 9.62
CA LEU A 60 -11.14 9.95 9.51
C LEU A 60 -10.44 8.64 9.95
N LEU A 61 -10.84 8.07 11.10
CA LEU A 61 -10.07 7.01 11.78
C LEU A 61 -10.73 5.62 11.76
N ILE A 62 -12.03 5.52 11.43
CA ILE A 62 -12.80 4.29 11.59
C ILE A 62 -13.38 3.85 10.25
N THR A 63 -14.30 4.63 9.68
CA THR A 63 -15.07 4.23 8.50
C THR A 63 -14.21 3.79 7.31
N PRO A 64 -13.12 4.50 6.93
CA PRO A 64 -12.27 4.07 5.82
C PRO A 64 -11.27 2.97 6.19
N ASP A 65 -11.06 2.65 7.47
CA ASP A 65 -10.03 1.73 7.95
C ASP A 65 -10.58 0.32 8.20
N HIS A 66 -10.46 -0.52 7.17
CA HIS A 66 -10.83 -1.93 7.22
C HIS A 66 -10.04 -2.78 8.25
N TYR A 67 -8.87 -2.35 8.76
CA TYR A 67 -8.18 -3.07 9.84
C TYR A 67 -8.91 -2.90 11.17
N VAL A 68 -9.33 -1.66 11.45
CA VAL A 68 -10.11 -1.32 12.66
C VAL A 68 -11.46 -2.01 12.59
N ASN A 69 -12.16 -1.84 11.47
CA ASN A 69 -13.50 -2.40 11.28
C ASN A 69 -13.50 -3.94 11.37
N ARG A 70 -12.49 -4.61 10.80
CA ARG A 70 -12.36 -6.08 10.86
C ARG A 70 -12.32 -6.60 12.28
N LEU A 71 -11.54 -5.99 13.17
CA LEU A 71 -11.42 -6.49 14.54
C LEU A 71 -12.66 -6.18 15.38
N LEU A 72 -13.28 -5.01 15.20
CA LEU A 72 -14.56 -4.69 15.84
C LEU A 72 -15.66 -5.65 15.38
N HIS A 73 -15.73 -5.92 14.08
CA HIS A 73 -16.66 -6.88 13.50
C HIS A 73 -16.47 -8.29 14.07
N ALA A 74 -15.23 -8.76 14.17
CA ALA A 74 -14.92 -10.05 14.78
C ALA A 74 -15.33 -10.12 16.27
N ASN A 75 -15.46 -8.98 16.95
CA ASN A 75 -15.94 -8.86 18.33
C ASN A 75 -17.43 -8.50 18.44
N GLY A 76 -18.20 -8.67 17.36
CA GLY A 76 -19.66 -8.59 17.37
C GLY A 76 -20.26 -7.24 17.02
N VAL A 77 -19.47 -6.29 16.53
CA VAL A 77 -19.97 -4.99 16.05
C VAL A 77 -20.44 -5.09 14.60
N ASP A 78 -21.62 -4.54 14.28
CA ASP A 78 -22.08 -4.44 12.91
C ASP A 78 -21.30 -3.36 12.13
N LEU A 79 -20.94 -3.65 10.87
CA LEU A 79 -20.17 -2.72 10.04
C LEU A 79 -20.91 -1.39 9.79
N GLU A 80 -22.24 -1.39 9.77
CA GLU A 80 -23.05 -0.17 9.63
C GLU A 80 -22.94 0.75 10.84
N ASP A 81 -22.74 0.19 12.04
CA ASP A 81 -22.50 0.97 13.27
C ASP A 81 -21.12 1.67 13.25
N LEU A 82 -20.28 1.34 12.25
CA LEU A 82 -18.98 1.94 11.98
C LEU A 82 -18.99 2.83 10.72
N GLY A 83 -20.17 3.03 10.11
CA GLY A 83 -20.36 3.84 8.91
C GLY A 83 -20.06 3.14 7.59
N VAL A 84 -19.79 1.83 7.58
CA VAL A 84 -19.55 1.10 6.33
C VAL A 84 -20.85 0.98 5.54
N GLY A 85 -20.83 1.44 4.28
CA GLY A 85 -21.98 1.36 3.37
C GLY A 85 -23.10 2.37 3.63
N ARG A 86 -22.90 3.37 4.51
CA ARG A 86 -23.88 4.44 4.77
C ARG A 86 -23.22 5.77 5.12
N THR A 87 -23.93 6.87 4.89
CA THR A 87 -23.58 8.17 5.45
C THR A 87 -24.02 8.24 6.91
N MET A 88 -23.19 8.81 7.78
CA MET A 88 -23.49 9.02 9.20
C MET A 88 -23.82 10.49 9.47
N ASN A 89 -24.76 10.72 10.40
CA ASN A 89 -24.90 12.03 11.04
C ASN A 89 -23.92 12.15 12.22
N GLU A 90 -23.93 13.29 12.93
CA GLU A 90 -23.02 13.50 14.07
C GLU A 90 -23.27 12.50 15.22
N GLU A 91 -24.52 12.17 15.53
CA GLU A 91 -24.86 11.23 16.61
C GLU A 91 -24.36 9.82 16.30
N ASP A 92 -24.56 9.36 15.06
CA ASP A 92 -24.05 8.09 14.55
C ASP A 92 -22.51 8.07 14.63
N SER A 93 -21.85 9.14 14.19
CA SER A 93 -20.39 9.24 14.18
C SER A 93 -19.81 9.20 15.59
N ARG A 94 -20.42 9.93 16.55
CA ARG A 94 -20.04 9.88 17.97
C ARG A 94 -20.24 8.49 18.56
N ARG A 95 -21.33 7.81 18.21
CA ARG A 95 -21.59 6.43 18.66
C ARG A 95 -20.53 5.46 18.13
N ALA A 96 -20.19 5.53 16.84
CA ALA A 96 -19.14 4.70 16.24
C ALA A 96 -17.78 4.91 16.94
N PHE A 97 -17.43 6.16 17.26
CA PHE A 97 -16.22 6.46 18.02
C PHE A 97 -16.24 5.92 19.45
N ARG A 98 -17.41 5.98 20.12
CA ARG A 98 -17.60 5.37 21.44
C ARG A 98 -17.40 3.85 21.38
N ILE A 99 -17.90 3.19 20.34
CA ILE A 99 -17.68 1.75 20.11
C ILE A 99 -16.17 1.45 20.02
N LEU A 100 -15.40 2.21 19.22
CA LEU A 100 -13.94 2.05 19.16
C LEU A 100 -13.28 2.16 20.56
N CYS A 101 -13.72 3.14 21.35
CA CYS A 101 -13.20 3.39 22.68
C CYS A 101 -13.59 2.31 23.70
N GLU A 102 -14.81 1.77 23.64
CA GLU A 102 -15.28 0.67 24.48
C GLU A 102 -14.53 -0.63 24.17
N HIS A 103 -14.28 -0.89 22.89
CA HIS A 103 -13.49 -2.00 22.39
C HIS A 103 -11.98 -1.74 22.39
N TRP A 104 -11.53 -0.64 23.03
CA TRP A 104 -10.11 -0.26 23.00
C TRP A 104 -9.24 -1.45 23.33
N ARG A 105 -9.52 -2.20 24.40
CA ARG A 105 -8.72 -3.35 24.87
C ARG A 105 -8.51 -4.45 23.82
N ASP A 106 -9.43 -4.65 22.89
CA ASP A 106 -9.38 -5.74 21.91
C ASP A 106 -8.20 -5.59 20.95
N PHE A 107 -7.76 -4.35 20.71
CA PHE A 107 -6.59 -4.06 19.88
C PHE A 107 -5.25 -4.27 20.59
N ALA A 108 -5.21 -4.64 21.88
CA ALA A 108 -3.94 -4.74 22.62
C ALA A 108 -2.93 -5.68 21.94
N GLY A 109 -1.71 -5.16 21.68
CA GLY A 109 -0.64 -5.90 21.02
C GLY A 109 -0.70 -5.93 19.49
N THR A 110 -1.75 -5.39 18.88
CA THR A 110 -1.89 -5.32 17.42
C THR A 110 -1.13 -4.13 16.81
N ALA A 111 -0.87 -4.19 15.50
CA ALA A 111 -0.36 -3.04 14.75
C ALA A 111 -1.36 -1.87 14.73
N MET A 112 -2.66 -2.15 14.65
CA MET A 112 -3.71 -1.13 14.75
C MET A 112 -3.64 -0.35 16.06
N ARG A 113 -3.45 -1.03 17.20
CA ARG A 113 -3.21 -0.33 18.47
C ARG A 113 -1.99 0.57 18.40
N TYR A 114 -0.90 0.10 17.81
CA TYR A 114 0.31 0.90 17.69
C TYR A 114 0.04 2.18 16.88
N TRP A 115 -0.52 2.06 15.68
CA TRP A 115 -0.81 3.21 14.82
C TRP A 115 -1.86 4.14 15.44
N LEU A 116 -2.90 3.62 16.08
CA LEU A 116 -3.90 4.45 16.75
C LEU A 116 -3.29 5.24 17.91
N VAL A 117 -2.41 4.64 18.71
CA VAL A 117 -1.72 5.37 19.80
C VAL A 117 -0.80 6.45 19.25
N ASP A 118 -0.06 6.15 18.18
CA ASP A 118 0.81 7.12 17.52
C ASP A 118 0.01 8.31 16.97
N GLN A 119 -1.11 8.06 16.28
CA GLN A 119 -2.00 9.10 15.79
C GLN A 119 -2.64 9.91 16.93
N LEU A 120 -3.26 9.23 17.90
CA LEU A 120 -3.93 9.88 19.04
C LEU A 120 -2.95 10.79 19.80
N VAL A 121 -1.78 10.29 20.17
CA VAL A 121 -0.81 11.05 20.97
C VAL A 121 -0.02 12.03 20.10
N GLY A 122 0.58 11.56 19.01
CA GLY A 122 1.55 12.30 18.22
C GLY A 122 0.95 13.33 17.26
N ILE A 123 -0.25 13.07 16.73
CA ILE A 123 -0.92 13.96 15.77
C ILE A 123 -1.98 14.79 16.47
N PHE A 124 -2.89 14.14 17.21
CA PHE A 124 -4.03 14.84 17.81
C PHE A 124 -3.73 15.41 19.21
N GLY A 125 -2.68 14.94 19.90
CA GLY A 125 -2.32 15.41 21.24
C GLY A 125 -3.16 14.80 22.37
N VAL A 126 -3.85 13.69 22.10
CA VAL A 126 -4.70 12.99 23.07
C VAL A 126 -3.85 12.25 24.10
N THR A 127 -4.02 12.60 25.36
CA THR A 127 -3.33 11.96 26.50
C THR A 127 -4.25 11.10 27.37
N GLU A 128 -5.56 11.11 27.11
CA GLU A 128 -6.52 10.23 27.78
C GLU A 128 -6.54 8.86 27.11
N ARG A 129 -6.57 7.78 27.89
CA ARG A 129 -6.70 6.43 27.34
C ARG A 129 -8.15 6.19 26.90
N PRO A 130 -8.38 5.76 25.63
CA PRO A 130 -9.72 5.43 25.15
C PRO A 130 -10.45 4.41 26.03
N SER A 131 -11.69 4.73 26.34
CA SER A 131 -12.67 3.96 27.11
C SER A 131 -14.06 4.56 26.90
N GLY A 132 -15.12 3.85 27.26
CA GLY A 132 -16.48 4.44 27.23
C GLY A 132 -16.61 5.74 28.02
N GLU A 133 -15.84 5.90 29.12
CA GLU A 133 -15.85 7.11 29.97
C GLU A 133 -15.09 8.32 29.37
N THR A 134 -14.20 8.08 28.41
CA THR A 134 -13.33 9.10 27.79
C THR A 134 -13.71 9.41 26.35
N ALA A 135 -14.52 8.54 25.71
CA ALA A 135 -14.85 8.59 24.30
C ALA A 135 -15.29 9.98 23.82
N ASP A 136 -16.27 10.59 24.48
CA ASP A 136 -16.81 11.88 24.05
C ASP A 136 -15.78 13.01 24.17
N ARG A 137 -14.98 13.04 25.24
CA ARG A 137 -13.92 14.05 25.40
C ARG A 137 -12.83 13.91 24.35
N ILE A 138 -12.44 12.67 24.04
CA ILE A 138 -11.46 12.40 22.98
C ILE A 138 -12.03 12.80 21.62
N TYR A 139 -13.29 12.43 21.34
CA TYR A 139 -13.98 12.81 20.10
C TYR A 139 -14.00 14.33 19.93
N ASP A 140 -14.42 15.07 20.96
CA ASP A 140 -14.48 16.53 20.93
C ASP A 140 -13.08 17.14 20.70
N SER A 141 -12.06 16.63 21.39
CA SER A 141 -10.68 17.12 21.23
C SER A 141 -10.15 16.92 19.81
N ILE A 142 -10.42 15.75 19.20
CA ILE A 142 -10.02 15.49 17.82
C ILE A 142 -10.84 16.37 16.86
N SER A 143 -12.14 16.51 17.09
CA SER A 143 -13.04 17.34 16.26
C SER A 143 -12.61 18.81 16.23
N GLU A 144 -12.29 19.38 17.40
CA GLU A 144 -11.76 20.74 17.53
C GLU A 144 -10.44 20.91 16.78
N ARG A 145 -9.61 19.86 16.77
CA ARG A 145 -8.31 19.85 16.12
C ARG A 145 -8.42 19.80 14.60
N ILE A 146 -9.20 18.85 14.06
CA ILE A 146 -9.34 18.67 12.61
C ILE A 146 -10.09 19.84 11.94
N ALA A 147 -10.84 20.63 12.71
CA ALA A 147 -11.48 21.85 12.23
C ALA A 147 -10.49 23.00 11.98
N GLN A 148 -9.26 22.92 12.51
CA GLN A 148 -8.27 23.99 12.34
C GLN A 148 -7.68 24.00 10.92
N PRO A 149 -7.32 25.19 10.39
CA PRO A 149 -6.72 25.29 9.05
C PRO A 149 -5.40 24.52 8.88
N ASP A 150 -4.62 24.33 9.95
CA ASP A 150 -3.37 23.56 9.96
C ASP A 150 -3.58 22.03 9.91
N PHE A 151 -4.84 21.57 10.00
CA PHE A 151 -5.25 20.17 9.83
C PHE A 151 -5.85 19.87 8.46
N ARG A 152 -5.76 20.81 7.53
CA ARG A 152 -6.10 20.58 6.12
C ARG A 152 -5.11 19.62 5.46
N PRO A 153 -5.52 18.78 4.50
CA PRO A 153 -4.64 17.80 3.86
C PRO A 153 -3.32 18.39 3.37
N ARG A 154 -3.32 19.56 2.71
CA ARG A 154 -2.08 20.20 2.25
C ARG A 154 -1.20 20.67 3.41
N ALA A 155 -1.77 21.26 4.45
CA ALA A 155 -1.04 21.68 5.64
C ALA A 155 -0.44 20.48 6.41
N LEU A 156 -1.18 19.37 6.48
CA LEU A 156 -0.68 18.14 7.09
C LEU A 156 0.41 17.47 6.24
N MET A 157 0.36 17.53 4.92
CA MET A 157 1.49 17.08 4.09
C MET A 157 2.78 17.83 4.44
N ASP A 158 2.69 19.13 4.71
CA ASP A 158 3.82 19.90 5.20
C ASP A 158 4.26 19.47 6.60
N ALA A 159 3.32 19.36 7.54
CA ALA A 159 3.60 18.97 8.93
C ALA A 159 4.21 17.56 9.04
N PHE A 160 3.77 16.62 8.21
CA PHE A 160 4.27 15.25 8.15
C PHE A 160 5.53 15.12 7.28
N ASN A 161 5.98 16.20 6.66
CA ASN A 161 7.10 16.22 5.73
C ASN A 161 6.96 15.18 4.59
N ILE A 162 5.75 15.05 4.03
CA ILE A 162 5.49 14.20 2.86
C ILE A 162 6.02 14.93 1.63
N ALA A 163 7.10 14.40 1.03
CA ALA A 163 7.68 14.96 -0.19
C ALA A 163 7.02 14.40 -1.45
N PHE A 164 6.65 13.11 -1.39
CA PHE A 164 6.01 12.39 -2.49
C PHE A 164 4.92 11.47 -1.96
N ILE A 165 3.76 11.48 -2.62
CA ILE A 165 2.68 10.50 -2.39
C ILE A 165 2.13 10.03 -3.74
N ALA A 166 1.93 8.73 -3.87
CA ALA A 166 1.28 8.12 -5.02
C ALA A 166 -0.14 7.69 -4.65
N THR A 167 -1.10 8.02 -5.51
CA THR A 167 -2.46 7.45 -5.47
C THR A 167 -2.52 6.19 -6.33
N THR A 168 -3.66 5.52 -6.37
CA THR A 168 -3.89 4.34 -7.20
C THR A 168 -5.15 4.55 -8.03
N ASP A 169 -5.00 4.55 -9.34
CA ASP A 169 -5.99 5.14 -10.26
C ASP A 169 -6.29 4.17 -11.41
N ASP A 170 -7.52 4.24 -11.92
CA ASP A 170 -8.00 3.35 -12.99
C ASP A 170 -7.43 3.80 -14.35
N PRO A 171 -7.02 2.87 -15.25
CA PRO A 171 -6.52 3.20 -16.59
C PRO A 171 -7.38 4.20 -17.37
N CYS A 172 -8.68 4.24 -17.13
CA CYS A 172 -9.61 5.14 -17.81
C CYS A 172 -9.90 6.46 -17.08
N ASP A 173 -9.24 6.75 -15.96
CA ASP A 173 -9.40 8.04 -15.26
C ASP A 173 -8.75 9.19 -16.05
N ASP A 174 -9.32 10.39 -15.93
CA ASP A 174 -8.83 11.61 -16.60
C ASP A 174 -7.60 12.22 -15.92
N LEU A 175 -7.36 11.93 -14.64
CA LEU A 175 -6.25 12.46 -13.84
C LEU A 175 -6.26 14.00 -13.71
N ASP A 176 -7.43 14.63 -13.85
CA ASP A 176 -7.57 16.10 -13.81
C ASP A 176 -7.10 16.69 -12.48
N ASP A 177 -7.37 16.01 -11.36
CA ASP A 177 -6.92 16.45 -10.04
C ASP A 177 -5.39 16.40 -9.88
N HIS A 178 -4.72 15.40 -10.48
CA HIS A 178 -3.26 15.36 -10.54
C HIS A 178 -2.71 16.50 -11.41
N ALA A 179 -3.32 16.76 -12.56
CA ALA A 179 -2.93 17.86 -13.44
C ALA A 179 -3.08 19.22 -12.75
N ARG A 180 -4.19 19.44 -12.03
CA ARG A 180 -4.44 20.64 -11.21
C ARG A 180 -3.37 20.83 -10.15
N LEU A 181 -3.04 19.77 -9.41
CA LEU A 181 -2.01 19.80 -8.38
C LEU A 181 -0.62 20.12 -8.94
N ALA A 182 -0.25 19.51 -10.08
CA ALA A 182 1.02 19.77 -10.74
C ALA A 182 1.12 21.22 -11.30
N ALA A 183 -0.01 21.81 -11.71
CA ALA A 183 -0.07 23.17 -12.21
C ALA A 183 -0.03 24.24 -11.10
N ASP A 184 -0.48 23.91 -9.89
CA ASP A 184 -0.61 24.84 -8.76
C ASP A 184 0.76 25.26 -8.21
N LYS A 185 1.14 26.53 -8.43
CA LYS A 185 2.42 27.08 -7.96
C LYS A 185 2.50 27.33 -6.46
N THR A 186 1.39 27.20 -5.73
CA THR A 186 1.35 27.34 -4.27
C THR A 186 1.60 26.01 -3.56
N PHE A 187 1.53 24.89 -4.29
CA PHE A 187 1.71 23.55 -3.76
C PHE A 187 3.08 22.98 -4.17
N ASN A 188 3.94 22.73 -3.18
CA ASN A 188 5.34 22.35 -3.41
C ASN A 188 5.62 20.85 -3.16
N ARG A 189 4.58 20.02 -3.03
CA ARG A 189 4.70 18.57 -2.85
C ARG A 189 4.33 17.87 -4.15
N ARG A 190 4.82 16.63 -4.34
CA ARG A 190 4.50 15.84 -5.54
C ARG A 190 3.44 14.78 -5.21
N VAL A 191 2.34 14.83 -5.95
CA VAL A 191 1.26 13.83 -5.92
C VAL A 191 1.20 13.20 -7.31
N ALA A 192 1.41 11.89 -7.41
CA ALA A 192 1.46 11.18 -8.69
C ALA A 192 0.43 10.06 -8.75
N PRO A 193 -0.12 9.76 -9.94
CA PRO A 193 -1.01 8.62 -10.11
C PRO A 193 -0.22 7.31 -10.23
N THR A 194 -0.84 6.20 -9.85
CA THR A 194 -0.33 4.83 -10.12
C THR A 194 -1.29 4.12 -11.06
N PHE A 195 -0.77 3.60 -12.16
CA PHE A 195 -1.58 2.89 -13.17
C PHE A 195 -1.99 1.50 -12.68
N ARG A 196 -3.27 1.25 -12.40
CA ARG A 196 -3.74 -0.06 -11.89
C ARG A 196 -4.71 -0.77 -12.83
N PRO A 197 -4.23 -1.64 -13.74
CA PRO A 197 -5.06 -2.26 -14.77
C PRO A 197 -5.76 -3.57 -14.35
N ASP A 198 -5.70 -3.98 -13.07
CA ASP A 198 -6.21 -5.27 -12.56
C ASP A 198 -7.48 -5.77 -13.27
N LYS A 199 -8.55 -4.97 -13.24
CA LYS A 199 -9.87 -5.37 -13.76
C LYS A 199 -9.88 -5.63 -15.27
N TYR A 200 -8.98 -4.99 -16.01
CA TYR A 200 -8.85 -5.14 -17.46
C TYR A 200 -8.03 -6.38 -17.84
N LEU A 201 -7.30 -6.97 -16.89
CA LEU A 201 -6.50 -8.18 -17.09
C LEU A 201 -7.24 -9.46 -16.70
N GLU A 202 -8.48 -9.35 -16.18
CA GLU A 202 -9.28 -10.46 -15.66
C GLU A 202 -10.46 -10.81 -16.59
N PRO A 203 -10.24 -11.52 -17.72
CA PRO A 203 -11.29 -11.83 -18.71
C PRO A 203 -12.45 -12.66 -18.18
N ALA A 204 -12.25 -13.38 -17.07
CA ALA A 204 -13.30 -14.15 -16.41
C ALA A 204 -14.17 -13.30 -15.46
N ALA A 205 -13.82 -12.04 -15.21
CA ALA A 205 -14.59 -11.16 -14.33
C ALA A 205 -15.86 -10.65 -15.03
N GLU A 206 -16.93 -10.50 -14.25
CA GLU A 206 -18.17 -9.89 -14.72
C GLU A 206 -17.93 -8.44 -15.16
N GLY A 207 -18.51 -8.04 -16.30
CA GLY A 207 -18.37 -6.69 -16.85
C GLY A 207 -17.06 -6.42 -17.60
N TRP A 208 -16.20 -7.42 -17.83
CA TRP A 208 -14.92 -7.23 -18.53
C TRP A 208 -15.07 -6.56 -19.90
N THR A 209 -16.08 -6.95 -20.70
CA THR A 209 -16.33 -6.34 -22.02
C THR A 209 -16.73 -4.86 -21.94
N ASP A 210 -17.44 -4.45 -20.89
CA ASP A 210 -17.82 -3.05 -20.69
C ASP A 210 -16.59 -2.21 -20.33
N LEU A 211 -15.64 -2.78 -19.59
CA LEU A 211 -14.34 -2.17 -19.33
C LEU A 211 -13.54 -1.99 -20.63
N LEU A 212 -13.54 -2.98 -21.52
CA LEU A 212 -12.90 -2.85 -22.84
C LEU A 212 -13.53 -1.74 -23.70
N ALA A 213 -14.86 -1.59 -23.64
CA ALA A 213 -15.55 -0.51 -24.34
C ALA A 213 -15.11 0.87 -23.79
N LYS A 214 -15.08 1.04 -22.46
CA LYS A 214 -14.60 2.26 -21.82
C LYS A 214 -13.13 2.55 -22.18
N LEU A 215 -12.28 1.52 -22.14
CA LEU A 215 -10.87 1.63 -22.53
C LEU A 215 -10.71 2.04 -23.99
N SER A 216 -11.57 1.53 -24.88
CA SER A 216 -11.57 1.91 -26.29
C SER A 216 -11.92 3.39 -26.48
N GLU A 217 -12.92 3.89 -25.75
CA GLU A 217 -13.34 5.29 -25.79
C GLU A 217 -12.19 6.23 -25.37
N VAL A 218 -11.56 5.98 -24.22
CA VAL A 218 -10.54 6.89 -23.67
C VAL A 218 -9.17 6.78 -24.35
N SER A 219 -8.87 5.64 -24.99
CA SER A 219 -7.59 5.43 -25.68
C SER A 219 -7.65 5.73 -27.17
N GLY A 220 -8.85 5.70 -27.78
CA GLY A 220 -9.03 5.79 -29.23
C GLY A 220 -8.61 4.53 -30.00
N CYS A 221 -8.28 3.43 -29.31
CA CYS A 221 -7.93 2.13 -29.88
C CYS A 221 -9.09 1.14 -29.75
N ASP A 222 -9.20 0.15 -30.64
CA ASP A 222 -10.20 -0.93 -30.49
C ASP A 222 -9.73 -1.98 -29.47
N ALA A 223 -9.98 -1.72 -28.19
CA ALA A 223 -9.58 -2.60 -27.10
C ALA A 223 -10.37 -3.93 -27.04
N THR A 224 -11.28 -4.18 -28.00
CA THR A 224 -11.98 -5.46 -28.14
C THR A 224 -11.20 -6.50 -28.97
N THR A 225 -10.03 -6.11 -29.48
CA THR A 225 -9.04 -7.01 -30.09
C THR A 225 -7.76 -7.05 -29.25
N LEU A 226 -6.96 -8.12 -29.34
CA LEU A 226 -5.70 -8.21 -28.59
C LEU A 226 -4.74 -7.06 -28.93
N ASP A 227 -4.59 -6.74 -30.23
CA ASP A 227 -3.68 -5.69 -30.67
C ASP A 227 -4.16 -4.30 -30.23
N GLY A 228 -5.45 -4.02 -30.38
CA GLY A 228 -6.01 -2.75 -29.93
C GLY A 228 -6.06 -2.63 -28.41
N PHE A 229 -6.20 -3.73 -27.67
CA PHE A 229 -6.06 -3.75 -26.21
C PHE A 229 -4.64 -3.39 -25.79
N THR A 230 -3.65 -4.00 -26.43
CA THR A 230 -2.22 -3.75 -26.17
C THR A 230 -1.90 -2.28 -26.45
N ALA A 231 -2.32 -1.76 -27.61
CA ALA A 231 -2.12 -0.36 -27.98
C ALA A 231 -2.86 0.60 -27.03
N ALA A 232 -4.07 0.25 -26.57
CA ALA A 232 -4.80 1.03 -25.60
C ALA A 232 -4.06 1.13 -24.26
N MET A 233 -3.55 0.00 -23.76
CA MET A 233 -2.76 -0.04 -22.52
C MET A 233 -1.48 0.79 -22.64
N GLU A 234 -0.73 0.67 -23.73
CA GLU A 234 0.47 1.49 -23.98
C GLU A 234 0.13 2.99 -24.02
N SER A 235 -0.95 3.36 -24.72
CA SER A 235 -1.44 4.74 -24.78
C SER A 235 -1.81 5.28 -23.39
N ARG A 236 -2.55 4.52 -22.59
CA ARG A 236 -2.94 4.95 -21.24
C ARG A 236 -1.76 4.97 -20.27
N ARG A 237 -0.79 4.07 -20.37
CA ARG A 237 0.45 4.13 -19.59
C ARG A 237 1.27 5.37 -19.93
N ALA A 238 1.36 5.73 -21.21
CA ALA A 238 2.00 6.98 -21.63
C ALA A 238 1.28 8.22 -21.05
N TYR A 239 -0.06 8.24 -21.10
CA TYR A 239 -0.87 9.29 -20.48
C TYR A 239 -0.58 9.44 -18.99
N PHE A 240 -0.51 8.33 -18.24
CA PHE A 240 -0.19 8.33 -16.82
C PHE A 240 1.22 8.88 -16.55
N LYS A 241 2.20 8.51 -17.37
CA LYS A 241 3.57 9.05 -17.26
C LYS A 241 3.61 10.55 -17.50
N ASP A 242 2.86 11.06 -18.47
CA ASP A 242 2.75 12.50 -18.74
C ASP A 242 2.12 13.25 -17.55
N HIS A 243 1.36 12.55 -16.71
CA HIS A 243 0.80 13.04 -15.43
C HIS A 243 1.67 12.72 -14.21
N GLY A 244 2.92 12.28 -14.43
CA GLY A 244 3.93 12.12 -13.39
C GLY A 244 3.96 10.74 -12.72
N ALA A 245 3.23 9.75 -13.25
CA ALA A 245 3.25 8.38 -12.75
C ALA A 245 4.66 7.78 -12.80
N SER A 246 5.02 7.09 -11.72
CA SER A 246 6.28 6.36 -11.55
C SER A 246 6.11 4.85 -11.59
N SER A 247 4.88 4.37 -11.42
CA SER A 247 4.59 2.95 -11.20
C SER A 247 3.26 2.52 -11.81
N SER A 248 3.16 1.21 -12.01
CA SER A 248 1.90 0.50 -12.20
C SER A 248 1.75 -0.55 -11.10
N ASP A 249 0.53 -0.75 -10.63
CA ASP A 249 0.22 -1.70 -9.57
C ASP A 249 -0.67 -2.84 -10.07
N HIS A 250 -0.38 -4.06 -9.64
CA HIS A 250 -1.04 -5.27 -10.09
C HIS A 250 -1.40 -6.18 -8.91
N SER A 251 -2.66 -6.56 -8.78
CA SER A 251 -3.10 -7.47 -7.73
C SER A 251 -3.94 -8.62 -8.26
N HIS A 252 -3.26 -9.75 -8.47
CA HIS A 252 -3.86 -10.99 -8.96
C HIS A 252 -3.85 -12.08 -7.90
N ARG A 253 -4.71 -13.09 -8.07
CA ARG A 253 -4.75 -14.21 -7.13
C ARG A 253 -3.43 -15.01 -7.06
N ASP A 254 -2.74 -15.14 -8.19
CA ASP A 254 -1.47 -15.86 -8.32
C ASP A 254 -0.41 -15.03 -9.07
N LEU A 255 0.85 -15.45 -9.00
CA LEU A 255 1.97 -14.86 -9.74
C LEU A 255 2.20 -15.49 -11.13
N GLY A 256 1.26 -16.28 -11.63
CA GLY A 256 1.42 -17.03 -12.86
C GLY A 256 1.69 -16.11 -14.05
N THR A 257 2.71 -16.47 -14.83
CA THR A 257 3.10 -15.77 -16.06
C THR A 257 3.11 -16.76 -17.22
N VAL A 258 2.73 -16.31 -18.40
CA VAL A 258 2.69 -17.11 -19.63
C VAL A 258 2.98 -16.19 -20.81
N ILE A 259 3.72 -16.67 -21.80
CA ILE A 259 3.90 -15.96 -23.07
C ILE A 259 3.31 -16.87 -24.16
N LEU A 260 2.13 -16.51 -24.64
CA LEU A 260 1.47 -17.19 -25.74
C LEU A 260 2.03 -16.68 -27.08
N ASP A 261 1.94 -17.52 -28.11
CA ASP A 261 2.06 -17.03 -29.49
C ASP A 261 0.89 -16.08 -29.80
N HIS A 262 1.15 -15.10 -30.67
CA HIS A 262 0.20 -14.03 -30.97
C HIS A 262 -1.14 -14.56 -31.47
N ASP A 263 -1.13 -15.48 -32.45
CA ASP A 263 -2.35 -16.05 -33.02
C ASP A 263 -3.21 -16.78 -31.97
N ARG A 264 -2.58 -17.54 -31.07
CA ARG A 264 -3.28 -18.22 -29.97
C ARG A 264 -3.85 -17.22 -28.96
N ALA A 265 -3.08 -16.21 -28.58
CA ALA A 265 -3.53 -15.17 -27.66
C ALA A 265 -4.72 -14.39 -28.26
N ALA A 266 -4.62 -13.99 -29.52
CA ALA A 266 -5.66 -13.26 -30.24
C ALA A 266 -6.95 -14.08 -30.36
N LYS A 267 -6.83 -15.39 -30.63
CA LYS A 267 -7.97 -16.31 -30.63
C LYS A 267 -8.64 -16.39 -29.26
N ILE A 268 -7.89 -16.61 -28.18
CA ILE A 268 -8.46 -16.70 -26.84
C ILE A 268 -9.10 -15.37 -26.44
N PHE A 269 -8.47 -14.24 -26.77
CA PHE A 269 -9.02 -12.91 -26.51
C PHE A 269 -10.37 -12.73 -27.21
N ALA A 270 -10.45 -13.01 -28.52
CA ALA A 270 -11.69 -12.91 -29.28
C ALA A 270 -12.79 -13.86 -28.78
N ASP A 271 -12.42 -15.07 -28.37
CA ASP A 271 -13.37 -16.02 -27.76
C ASP A 271 -13.81 -15.56 -26.36
N SER A 272 -12.95 -14.88 -25.59
CA SER A 272 -13.30 -14.30 -24.29
C SER A 272 -14.29 -13.15 -24.44
N VAL A 273 -14.03 -12.21 -25.36
CA VAL A 273 -14.95 -11.10 -25.69
C VAL A 273 -16.32 -11.62 -26.15
N ALA A 274 -16.34 -12.72 -26.90
CA ALA A 274 -17.57 -13.32 -27.39
C ALA A 274 -18.26 -14.29 -26.39
N GLY A 275 -17.73 -14.45 -25.18
CA GLY A 275 -18.29 -15.35 -24.16
C GLY A 275 -18.20 -16.84 -24.51
N ARG A 276 -17.20 -17.23 -25.31
CA ARG A 276 -16.98 -18.62 -25.77
C ARG A 276 -15.74 -19.29 -25.17
N ALA A 277 -14.81 -18.53 -24.60
CA ALA A 277 -13.59 -19.08 -24.00
C ALA A 277 -13.90 -19.86 -22.71
N THR A 278 -13.11 -20.91 -22.43
CA THR A 278 -13.21 -21.62 -21.14
C THR A 278 -12.52 -20.83 -20.01
N VAL A 279 -12.78 -21.21 -18.75
CA VAL A 279 -12.11 -20.62 -17.58
C VAL A 279 -10.60 -20.82 -17.65
N GLU A 280 -10.15 -21.97 -18.13
CA GLU A 280 -8.74 -22.29 -18.31
C GLU A 280 -8.11 -21.39 -19.40
N GLU A 281 -8.80 -21.19 -20.52
CA GLU A 281 -8.34 -20.28 -21.58
C GLU A 281 -8.26 -18.83 -21.09
N MET A 282 -9.28 -18.36 -20.38
CA MET A 282 -9.29 -17.02 -19.76
C MET A 282 -8.17 -16.86 -18.71
N THR A 283 -7.86 -17.92 -17.95
CA THR A 283 -6.72 -17.92 -17.01
C THR A 283 -5.39 -17.83 -17.74
N LEU A 284 -5.22 -18.55 -18.86
CA LEU A 284 -4.03 -18.42 -19.71
C LEU A 284 -3.90 -17.02 -20.30
N LEU A 285 -5.00 -16.44 -20.78
CA LEU A 285 -5.02 -15.08 -21.30
C LEU A 285 -4.65 -14.07 -20.21
N ARG A 286 -5.23 -14.15 -19.00
CA ARG A 286 -4.87 -13.30 -17.85
C ARG A 286 -3.37 -13.31 -17.58
N ARG A 287 -2.77 -14.51 -17.55
CA ARG A 287 -1.31 -14.70 -17.37
C ARG A 287 -0.49 -14.06 -18.49
N HIS A 288 -0.99 -14.15 -19.72
CA HIS A 288 -0.38 -13.51 -20.88
C HIS A 288 -0.45 -11.98 -20.81
N LEU A 289 -1.63 -11.41 -20.57
CA LEU A 289 -1.83 -9.96 -20.46
C LEU A 289 -1.02 -9.37 -19.30
N PHE A 290 -0.96 -10.06 -18.16
CA PHE A 290 -0.11 -9.68 -17.03
C PHE A 290 1.38 -9.69 -17.40
N THR A 291 1.84 -10.70 -18.15
CA THR A 291 3.24 -10.76 -18.62
C THR A 291 3.54 -9.64 -19.62
N ASP A 292 2.55 -9.23 -20.43
CA ASP A 292 2.69 -8.11 -21.35
C ASP A 292 2.84 -6.77 -20.63
N GLN A 293 2.25 -6.60 -19.44
CA GLN A 293 2.51 -5.42 -18.60
C GLN A 293 3.98 -5.32 -18.17
N ALA A 294 4.65 -6.46 -17.97
CA ALA A 294 6.09 -6.47 -17.65
C ALA A 294 6.94 -6.08 -18.87
N ARG A 295 6.52 -6.47 -20.08
CA ARG A 295 7.12 -5.95 -21.33
C ARG A 295 7.00 -4.43 -21.37
N MET A 296 5.78 -3.90 -21.23
CA MET A 296 5.55 -2.45 -21.27
C MET A 296 6.38 -1.72 -20.21
N ALA A 297 6.42 -2.23 -18.97
CA ALA A 297 7.25 -1.68 -17.89
C ALA A 297 8.75 -1.69 -18.20
N SER A 298 9.23 -2.69 -18.94
CA SER A 298 10.64 -2.75 -19.38
C SER A 298 10.98 -1.72 -20.48
N GLU A 299 9.97 -1.24 -21.22
CA GLU A 299 10.11 -0.30 -22.32
C GLU A 299 9.85 1.15 -21.88
N ASP A 300 8.84 1.36 -21.04
CA ASP A 300 8.43 2.68 -20.56
C ASP A 300 9.09 3.10 -19.24
N GLY A 301 9.68 2.16 -18.50
CA GLY A 301 10.38 2.42 -17.24
C GLY A 301 9.50 2.66 -16.02
N LEU A 302 8.18 2.46 -16.11
CA LEU A 302 7.30 2.43 -14.93
C LEU A 302 7.65 1.22 -14.08
N THR A 303 7.79 1.43 -12.78
CA THR A 303 7.99 0.34 -11.83
C THR A 303 6.72 -0.49 -11.71
N MET A 304 6.82 -1.80 -11.93
CA MET A 304 5.71 -2.74 -11.82
C MET A 304 5.67 -3.32 -10.41
N THR A 305 4.69 -2.92 -9.59
CA THR A 305 4.44 -3.52 -8.27
C THR A 305 3.42 -4.64 -8.39
N VAL A 306 3.62 -5.74 -7.66
CA VAL A 306 2.70 -6.88 -7.66
C VAL A 306 2.35 -7.28 -6.24
N HIS A 307 1.05 -7.28 -5.95
CA HIS A 307 0.42 -7.55 -4.66
C HIS A 307 -0.48 -8.80 -4.76
N PRO A 308 0.07 -10.01 -4.80
CA PRO A 308 -0.65 -11.24 -5.10
C PRO A 308 -1.26 -11.91 -3.85
N ALA A 309 -1.84 -13.09 -4.04
CA ALA A 309 -2.12 -14.07 -2.97
C ALA A 309 -3.20 -13.65 -1.96
N VAL A 310 -4.27 -13.02 -2.44
CA VAL A 310 -5.43 -12.66 -1.61
C VAL A 310 -6.69 -13.31 -2.18
N HIS A 311 -7.40 -14.09 -1.36
CA HIS A 311 -8.79 -14.44 -1.61
C HIS A 311 -9.66 -13.26 -1.19
N ARG A 312 -10.06 -12.46 -2.16
CA ARG A 312 -10.91 -11.30 -1.94
C ARG A 312 -12.35 -11.72 -1.64
N ASN A 313 -13.07 -10.92 -0.86
CA ASN A 313 -14.50 -11.07 -0.59
C ASN A 313 -14.88 -12.45 -0.03
N HIS A 314 -14.10 -12.97 0.93
CA HIS A 314 -14.30 -14.33 1.46
C HIS A 314 -15.66 -14.49 2.17
N ASP A 315 -16.14 -13.44 2.85
CA ASP A 315 -17.53 -13.38 3.32
C ASP A 315 -18.46 -12.90 2.19
N THR A 316 -19.04 -13.86 1.47
CA THR A 316 -19.96 -13.56 0.35
C THR A 316 -21.27 -12.90 0.79
N THR A 317 -21.70 -13.08 2.04
CA THR A 317 -22.91 -12.43 2.55
C THR A 317 -22.65 -10.96 2.82
N ALA A 318 -21.55 -10.66 3.50
CA ALA A 318 -21.12 -9.28 3.75
C ALA A 318 -20.78 -8.56 2.43
N PHE A 319 -20.13 -9.23 1.47
CA PHE A 319 -19.86 -8.68 0.15
C PHE A 319 -21.13 -8.26 -0.59
N ARG A 320 -22.18 -9.09 -0.60
CA ARG A 320 -23.47 -8.73 -1.23
C ARG A 320 -24.13 -7.53 -0.56
N ARG A 321 -23.90 -7.32 0.74
CA ARG A 321 -24.52 -6.23 1.51
C ARG A 321 -23.75 -4.91 1.40
N PHE A 322 -22.42 -4.97 1.46
CA PHE A 322 -21.56 -3.80 1.64
C PHE A 322 -20.58 -3.54 0.48
N GLY A 323 -20.42 -4.50 -0.42
CA GLY A 323 -19.40 -4.45 -1.47
C GLY A 323 -18.03 -4.94 -1.01
N ALA A 324 -17.00 -4.58 -1.80
CA ALA A 324 -15.61 -4.99 -1.59
C ALA A 324 -14.89 -4.17 -0.51
N ASP A 325 -13.67 -4.58 -0.16
CA ASP A 325 -12.72 -3.87 0.72
C ASP A 325 -13.22 -3.63 2.16
N ILE A 326 -14.17 -4.43 2.63
CA ILE A 326 -14.75 -4.32 3.98
C ILE A 326 -13.95 -5.07 5.06
N GLY A 327 -12.74 -5.54 4.74
CA GLY A 327 -11.89 -6.29 5.66
C GLY A 327 -12.16 -7.80 5.71
N SER A 328 -12.91 -8.35 4.74
CA SER A 328 -13.19 -9.80 4.61
C SER A 328 -12.23 -10.53 3.65
N ASP A 329 -11.13 -9.89 3.27
CA ASP A 329 -10.09 -10.48 2.43
C ASP A 329 -9.15 -11.35 3.28
N VAL A 330 -8.69 -12.47 2.71
CA VAL A 330 -7.87 -13.46 3.42
C VAL A 330 -6.67 -13.88 2.56
N PRO A 331 -5.44 -13.87 3.10
CA PRO A 331 -4.27 -14.35 2.38
C PRO A 331 -4.37 -15.83 2.01
N VAL A 332 -3.77 -16.20 0.87
CA VAL A 332 -3.61 -17.59 0.43
C VAL A 332 -2.14 -17.90 0.18
N ALA A 333 -1.81 -19.19 0.10
CA ALA A 333 -0.46 -19.61 -0.24
C ALA A 333 -0.07 -19.15 -1.66
N LEU A 334 1.22 -18.86 -1.83
CA LEU A 334 1.79 -18.41 -3.09
C LEU A 334 2.96 -19.31 -3.51
N GLU A 335 3.24 -19.36 -4.79
CA GLU A 335 4.42 -19.95 -5.40
C GLU A 335 4.98 -18.92 -6.37
N ALA A 336 6.28 -18.60 -6.28
CA ALA A 336 6.90 -17.52 -7.05
C ALA A 336 7.91 -18.03 -8.08
N VAL A 337 8.64 -19.12 -7.82
CA VAL A 337 9.74 -19.59 -8.66
C VAL A 337 9.25 -20.02 -10.05
N ASP A 338 8.35 -20.99 -10.13
CA ASP A 338 7.83 -21.49 -11.40
C ASP A 338 6.84 -20.50 -12.01
N SER A 339 6.03 -19.86 -11.17
CA SER A 339 5.01 -18.90 -11.59
C SER A 339 5.59 -17.68 -12.31
N LEU A 340 6.70 -17.13 -11.82
CA LEU A 340 7.38 -15.99 -12.45
C LEU A 340 8.38 -16.37 -13.53
N HIS A 341 8.71 -17.66 -13.68
CA HIS A 341 9.82 -18.07 -14.55
C HIS A 341 9.68 -17.57 -16.00
N PRO A 342 8.55 -17.71 -16.70
CA PRO A 342 8.41 -17.18 -18.06
C PRO A 342 8.68 -15.67 -18.20
N LEU A 343 8.23 -14.87 -17.23
CA LEU A 343 8.49 -13.43 -17.20
C LEU A 343 9.96 -13.14 -16.90
N LEU A 344 10.54 -13.76 -15.87
CA LEU A 344 11.92 -13.51 -15.46
C LEU A 344 12.95 -14.05 -16.46
N ASP A 345 12.64 -15.15 -17.15
CA ASP A 345 13.49 -15.68 -18.23
C ASP A 345 13.61 -14.67 -19.37
N ARG A 346 12.50 -14.02 -19.74
CA ARG A 346 12.49 -13.03 -20.83
C ARG A 346 12.96 -11.64 -20.41
N PHE A 347 12.54 -11.15 -19.26
CA PHE A 347 12.71 -9.75 -18.85
C PHE A 347 13.56 -9.55 -17.60
N GLY A 348 13.94 -10.64 -16.91
CA GLY A 348 14.59 -10.60 -15.59
C GLY A 348 15.94 -9.88 -15.54
N ASN A 349 16.57 -9.68 -16.70
CA ASN A 349 17.84 -8.98 -16.86
C ASN A 349 17.75 -7.77 -17.81
N THR A 350 16.55 -7.22 -17.99
CA THR A 350 16.31 -5.97 -18.75
C THR A 350 16.24 -4.77 -17.79
N ASP A 351 15.79 -3.61 -18.29
CA ASP A 351 15.55 -2.39 -17.49
C ASP A 351 14.24 -2.42 -16.70
N LEU A 352 13.47 -3.52 -16.79
CA LEU A 352 12.30 -3.76 -15.94
C LEU A 352 12.64 -3.53 -14.47
N LYS A 353 11.74 -2.86 -13.74
CA LYS A 353 11.74 -2.80 -12.28
C LYS A 353 10.47 -3.47 -11.77
N LEU A 354 10.60 -4.72 -11.35
CA LEU A 354 9.53 -5.54 -10.79
C LEU A 354 9.67 -5.61 -9.28
N VAL A 355 8.67 -5.13 -8.53
CA VAL A 355 8.63 -5.21 -7.07
C VAL A 355 7.57 -6.22 -6.66
N ILE A 356 7.98 -7.33 -6.05
CA ILE A 356 7.06 -8.35 -5.58
C ILE A 356 6.79 -8.18 -4.09
N PHE A 357 5.53 -7.98 -3.74
CA PHE A 357 5.02 -8.04 -2.38
C PHE A 357 4.49 -9.45 -2.08
N THR A 358 4.47 -9.84 -0.81
CA THR A 358 3.82 -11.07 -0.37
C THR A 358 3.28 -10.90 1.04
N ILE A 359 2.24 -11.66 1.39
CA ILE A 359 1.74 -11.81 2.76
C ILE A 359 2.13 -13.19 3.32
N ASP A 360 2.56 -14.12 2.46
CA ASP A 360 3.08 -15.42 2.85
C ASP A 360 4.57 -15.30 3.16
N GLU A 361 4.88 -15.20 4.46
CA GLU A 361 6.23 -15.01 4.98
C GLU A 361 7.18 -16.17 4.64
N THR A 362 6.64 -17.36 4.31
CA THR A 362 7.47 -18.54 4.01
C THR A 362 8.25 -18.40 2.71
N LEU A 363 7.84 -17.50 1.81
CA LEU A 363 8.53 -17.25 0.55
C LEU A 363 9.75 -16.33 0.69
N TYR A 364 9.86 -15.52 1.75
CA TYR A 364 10.89 -14.49 1.82
C TYR A 364 12.31 -15.06 1.67
N SER A 365 12.69 -16.02 2.52
CA SER A 365 14.00 -16.66 2.43
C SER A 365 14.06 -17.81 1.43
N ARG A 366 12.91 -18.48 1.17
CA ARG A 366 12.84 -19.66 0.30
C ARG A 366 12.95 -19.30 -1.18
N GLU A 367 12.30 -18.22 -1.62
CA GLU A 367 12.09 -17.92 -3.04
C GLU A 367 12.42 -16.48 -3.40
N ILE A 368 11.80 -15.50 -2.73
CA ILE A 368 11.85 -14.09 -3.15
C ILE A 368 13.25 -13.51 -2.99
N ALA A 369 13.91 -13.70 -1.84
CA ALA A 369 15.25 -13.16 -1.64
C ALA A 369 16.31 -13.80 -2.55
N PRO A 370 16.34 -15.14 -2.75
CA PRO A 370 17.20 -15.75 -3.76
C PRO A 370 16.95 -15.24 -5.18
N LEU A 371 15.69 -15.10 -5.60
CA LEU A 371 15.34 -14.57 -6.94
C LEU A 371 15.81 -13.11 -7.09
N ALA A 372 15.54 -12.25 -6.12
CA ALA A 372 15.94 -10.84 -6.14
C ALA A 372 17.46 -10.64 -5.99
N GLY A 373 18.15 -11.58 -5.35
CA GLY A 373 19.61 -11.65 -5.30
C GLY A 373 20.25 -11.95 -6.66
N TRP A 374 19.49 -12.51 -7.61
CA TRP A 374 19.98 -12.89 -8.95
C TRP A 374 19.49 -11.97 -10.06
N TYR A 375 18.17 -11.83 -10.23
CA TYR A 375 17.59 -11.08 -11.35
C TYR A 375 17.74 -9.58 -11.15
N ARG A 376 18.34 -8.89 -12.13
CA ARG A 376 18.57 -7.43 -12.04
C ARG A 376 17.29 -6.64 -11.90
N SER A 377 16.21 -7.13 -12.52
CA SER A 377 14.92 -6.45 -12.55
C SER A 377 14.11 -6.60 -11.26
N LEU A 378 14.45 -7.56 -10.39
CA LEU A 378 13.59 -7.96 -9.28
C LEU A 378 13.98 -7.26 -7.97
N TYR A 379 12.97 -6.69 -7.33
CA TYR A 379 13.00 -6.05 -6.03
C TYR A 379 11.96 -6.68 -5.11
N ILE A 380 12.20 -6.56 -3.81
CA ILE A 380 11.38 -7.13 -2.75
C ILE A 380 10.57 -5.99 -2.13
N GLY A 381 9.25 -6.10 -2.23
CA GLY A 381 8.35 -5.24 -1.48
C GLY A 381 8.52 -5.43 0.01
N VAL A 382 8.46 -4.34 0.79
CA VAL A 382 8.39 -4.43 2.25
C VAL A 382 7.10 -5.18 2.68
N PRO A 383 7.02 -5.70 3.91
CA PRO A 383 5.86 -6.44 4.38
C PRO A 383 4.56 -5.68 4.18
N TRP A 384 3.61 -6.35 3.54
CA TRP A 384 2.37 -5.76 3.08
C TRP A 384 1.17 -6.28 3.89
N TRP A 385 0.16 -5.44 4.02
CA TRP A 385 -1.13 -5.77 4.62
C TRP A 385 -1.04 -6.34 6.04
N PHE A 386 -1.45 -7.59 6.25
CA PHE A 386 -1.50 -8.23 7.58
C PHE A 386 -0.13 -8.41 8.24
N ILE A 387 0.95 -8.35 7.45
CA ILE A 387 2.32 -8.49 7.93
C ILE A 387 3.08 -7.15 7.95
N ASP A 388 2.44 -6.02 7.63
CA ASP A 388 2.91 -4.69 8.04
C ASP A 388 2.69 -4.52 9.56
N ALA A 389 3.46 -5.27 10.34
CA ALA A 389 3.35 -5.33 11.78
C ALA A 389 4.74 -5.54 12.41
N PRO A 390 5.03 -5.00 13.60
CA PRO A 390 6.40 -4.95 14.13
C PRO A 390 7.17 -6.28 14.11
N ASN A 391 6.53 -7.36 14.57
CA ASN A 391 7.18 -8.67 14.62
C ASN A 391 7.40 -9.28 13.23
N SER A 392 6.43 -9.10 12.33
CA SER A 392 6.51 -9.63 10.96
C SER A 392 7.53 -8.86 10.14
N VAL A 393 7.63 -7.54 10.34
CA VAL A 393 8.67 -6.69 9.75
C VAL A 393 10.07 -7.12 10.20
N MET A 394 10.26 -7.45 11.48
CA MET A 394 11.55 -8.01 11.92
C MET A 394 11.86 -9.36 11.28
N ARG A 395 10.87 -10.28 11.20
CA ARG A 395 11.06 -11.57 10.52
C ARG A 395 11.42 -11.41 9.05
N PHE A 396 10.77 -10.48 8.35
CA PHE A 396 11.11 -10.11 6.98
C PHE A 396 12.57 -9.67 6.87
N LYS A 397 13.00 -8.71 7.70
CA LYS A 397 14.37 -8.19 7.68
C LYS A 397 15.39 -9.32 7.88
N HIS A 398 15.15 -10.21 8.84
CA HIS A 398 16.00 -11.39 9.06
C HIS A 398 15.98 -12.37 7.87
N ALA A 399 14.82 -12.59 7.24
CA ALA A 399 14.65 -13.55 6.16
C ALA A 399 15.27 -13.12 4.83
N VAL A 400 15.29 -11.81 4.52
CA VAL A 400 15.71 -11.32 3.19
C VAL A 400 17.13 -10.76 3.17
N THR A 401 17.62 -10.18 4.27
CA THR A 401 18.89 -9.42 4.28
C THR A 401 20.08 -10.25 3.82
N GLU A 402 20.17 -11.52 4.19
CA GLU A 402 21.36 -12.33 3.91
C GLU A 402 21.53 -12.69 2.43
N MET A 403 20.43 -12.88 1.69
CA MET A 403 20.47 -13.28 0.27
C MET A 403 20.28 -12.11 -0.68
N ALA A 404 19.46 -11.12 -0.31
CA ALA A 404 19.13 -9.99 -1.18
C ALA A 404 19.86 -8.69 -0.81
N GLY A 405 20.41 -8.62 0.42
CA GLY A 405 20.94 -7.37 0.99
C GLY A 405 19.89 -6.27 1.10
N PHE A 406 20.34 -5.07 1.47
CA PHE A 406 19.47 -3.89 1.57
C PHE A 406 19.19 -3.23 0.21
N SER A 407 19.99 -3.55 -0.81
CA SER A 407 19.87 -2.91 -2.13
C SER A 407 18.71 -3.41 -2.99
N ARG A 408 18.09 -4.53 -2.59
CA ARG A 408 17.00 -5.18 -3.32
C ARG A 408 15.63 -4.97 -2.71
N VAL A 409 15.52 -4.33 -1.54
CA VAL A 409 14.21 -3.96 -1.00
C VAL A 409 13.67 -2.69 -1.68
N SER A 410 12.36 -2.51 -1.71
CA SER A 410 11.70 -1.38 -2.39
C SER A 410 11.88 -0.03 -1.68
N GLY A 411 12.22 -0.04 -0.39
CA GLY A 411 11.90 1.07 0.50
C GLY A 411 10.46 0.96 1.04
N MET A 412 10.12 1.77 2.04
CA MET A 412 8.81 1.72 2.69
C MET A 412 7.68 2.17 1.75
N ILE A 413 6.57 1.44 1.77
CA ILE A 413 5.27 1.88 1.27
C ILE A 413 4.25 1.73 2.40
N ASP A 414 3.32 2.67 2.54
CA ASP A 414 2.31 2.64 3.61
C ASP A 414 1.00 1.95 3.22
N ASP A 415 0.67 1.93 1.92
CA ASP A 415 -0.51 1.24 1.37
C ASP A 415 -1.80 1.53 2.15
N THR A 416 -2.04 2.81 2.47
CA THR A 416 -3.16 3.20 3.33
C THR A 416 -4.13 4.15 2.66
N ARG A 417 -5.40 4.06 3.09
CA ARG A 417 -6.46 5.05 2.86
C ARG A 417 -6.50 6.09 3.99
N ALA A 418 -5.99 5.74 5.17
CA ALA A 418 -6.02 6.59 6.36
C ALA A 418 -4.84 7.56 6.34
N PHE A 419 -5.08 8.77 5.82
CA PHE A 419 -4.06 9.81 5.63
C PHE A 419 -3.21 10.07 6.88
N CYS A 420 -3.82 10.19 8.06
CA CYS A 420 -3.10 10.42 9.32
C CYS A 420 -2.28 9.20 9.79
N SER A 421 -2.46 8.01 9.21
CA SER A 421 -1.64 6.84 9.54
C SER A 421 -0.31 6.80 8.78
N ILE A 422 -0.15 7.59 7.70
CA ILE A 422 1.08 7.65 6.89
C ILE A 422 2.32 7.90 7.76
N PRO A 423 2.41 8.99 8.55
CA PRO A 423 3.60 9.22 9.38
C PRO A 423 3.82 8.13 10.43
N ALA A 424 2.76 7.56 11.01
CA ALA A 424 2.85 6.49 12.00
C ALA A 424 3.45 5.19 11.41
N ARG A 425 3.07 4.83 10.18
CA ARG A 425 3.59 3.66 9.45
C ARG A 425 5.05 3.86 9.04
N HIS A 426 5.38 5.04 8.51
CA HIS A 426 6.76 5.38 8.16
C HIS A 426 7.67 5.43 9.39
N ASP A 427 7.21 5.99 10.51
CA ASP A 427 7.96 5.99 11.78
C ASP A 427 8.18 4.58 12.34
N MET A 428 7.15 3.73 12.29
CA MET A 428 7.27 2.31 12.64
C MET A 428 8.37 1.63 11.83
N SER A 429 8.37 1.82 10.51
CA SER A 429 9.36 1.26 9.60
C SER A 429 10.78 1.73 9.95
N ARG A 430 10.98 3.05 10.12
CA ARG A 430 12.27 3.66 10.49
C ARG A 430 12.81 3.12 11.82
N ARG A 431 11.95 2.90 12.81
CA ARG A 431 12.33 2.32 14.11
C ARG A 431 12.76 0.87 13.99
N LEU A 432 12.05 0.09 13.19
CA LEU A 432 12.35 -1.32 12.97
C LEU A 432 13.59 -1.51 12.11
N ASP A 433 13.84 -0.61 11.14
CA ASP A 433 15.13 -0.52 10.43
C ASP A 433 16.27 -0.27 11.43
N ALA A 434 16.12 0.74 12.29
CA ALA A 434 17.11 1.06 13.30
C ALA A 434 17.36 -0.09 14.30
N ALA A 435 16.31 -0.81 14.69
CA ALA A 435 16.40 -1.97 15.57
C ALA A 435 17.18 -3.13 14.91
N HIS A 436 16.86 -3.46 13.66
CA HIS A 436 17.55 -4.51 12.89
C HIS A 436 19.02 -4.16 12.63
N LEU A 437 19.29 -2.93 12.21
CA LEU A 437 20.66 -2.48 11.94
C LEU A 437 21.49 -2.43 13.23
N ALA A 438 20.92 -2.02 14.36
CA ALA A 438 21.59 -2.08 15.65
C ALA A 438 21.92 -3.51 16.09
N GLU A 439 21.05 -4.48 15.80
CA GLU A 439 21.33 -5.90 16.03
C GLU A 439 22.56 -6.35 15.22
N LEU A 440 22.63 -5.98 13.94
CA LEU A 440 23.77 -6.29 13.08
C LEU A 440 25.09 -5.65 13.58
N VAL A 441 25.02 -4.40 14.06
CA VAL A 441 26.17 -3.70 14.67
C VAL A 441 26.67 -4.43 15.92
N VAL A 442 25.78 -4.76 16.86
CA VAL A 442 26.17 -5.42 18.12
C VAL A 442 26.68 -6.84 17.88
N LEU A 443 26.20 -7.52 16.85
CA LEU A 443 26.72 -8.82 16.42
C LEU A 443 28.03 -8.73 15.61
N GLY A 444 28.54 -7.52 15.34
CA GLY A 444 29.76 -7.31 14.56
C GLY A 444 29.63 -7.69 13.09
N ARG A 445 28.42 -7.64 12.52
CA ARG A 445 28.16 -7.94 11.10
C ARG A 445 28.38 -6.73 10.19
N ILE A 446 28.22 -5.52 10.72
CA ILE A 446 28.47 -4.22 10.06
C ILE A 446 28.95 -3.21 11.11
N ASP A 447 29.60 -2.13 10.68
CA ASP A 447 29.97 -1.02 11.55
C ASP A 447 28.81 -0.01 11.73
N LEU A 448 28.86 0.83 12.77
CA LEU A 448 27.77 1.76 13.09
C LEU A 448 27.60 2.86 12.03
N ASP A 449 28.69 3.35 11.44
CA ASP A 449 28.65 4.34 10.37
C ASP A 449 28.03 3.76 9.09
N GLU A 450 28.38 2.51 8.74
CA GLU A 450 27.74 1.77 7.66
C GLU A 450 26.23 1.58 7.93
N ALA A 451 25.84 1.24 9.17
CA ALA A 451 24.45 1.11 9.56
C ALA A 451 23.65 2.42 9.40
N VAL A 452 24.24 3.57 9.76
CA VAL A 452 23.63 4.88 9.56
C VAL A 452 23.45 5.18 8.07
N GLU A 453 24.46 4.91 7.24
CA GLU A 453 24.35 5.08 5.78
C GLU A 453 23.22 4.22 5.21
N ILE A 454 23.18 2.93 5.57
CA ILE A 454 22.13 2.00 5.12
C ILE A 454 20.75 2.51 5.52
N ALA A 455 20.59 2.99 6.76
CA ALA A 455 19.31 3.52 7.23
C ALA A 455 18.85 4.74 6.41
N HIS A 456 19.74 5.67 6.08
CA HIS A 456 19.43 6.79 5.20
C HIS A 456 19.01 6.32 3.80
N ARG A 457 19.74 5.35 3.25
CA ARG A 457 19.45 4.78 1.93
C ARG A 457 18.07 4.13 1.89
N LEU A 458 17.70 3.36 2.91
CA LEU A 458 16.40 2.69 3.00
C LEU A 458 15.21 3.68 3.00
N VAL A 459 15.38 4.87 3.59
CA VAL A 459 14.30 5.86 3.72
C VAL A 459 14.15 6.74 2.48
N VAL A 460 15.26 7.16 1.85
CA VAL A 460 15.22 8.14 0.75
C VAL A 460 15.73 7.54 -0.55
N GLU A 461 16.99 7.11 -0.60
CA GLU A 461 17.63 6.74 -1.87
C GLU A 461 17.00 5.50 -2.52
N GLN A 462 16.64 4.50 -1.72
CA GLN A 462 16.10 3.24 -2.18
C GLN A 462 14.72 3.40 -2.82
N PRO A 463 13.70 4.00 -2.18
CA PRO A 463 12.42 4.25 -2.84
C PRO A 463 12.56 5.21 -4.03
N THR A 464 13.40 6.25 -3.95
CA THR A 464 13.66 7.12 -5.11
C THR A 464 14.24 6.36 -6.30
N ARG A 465 15.20 5.46 -6.06
CA ARG A 465 15.80 4.64 -7.12
C ARG A 465 14.81 3.65 -7.71
N VAL A 466 14.10 2.92 -6.85
CA VAL A 466 13.19 1.84 -7.25
C VAL A 466 12.00 2.42 -8.02
N PHE A 467 11.48 3.58 -7.62
CA PHE A 467 10.32 4.21 -8.27
C PHE A 467 10.70 5.34 -9.25
N GLY A 468 11.99 5.64 -9.45
CA GLY A 468 12.41 6.65 -10.44
C GLY A 468 11.91 8.06 -10.13
N LEU A 469 12.00 8.46 -8.87
CA LEU A 469 11.42 9.72 -8.36
C LEU A 469 12.32 10.94 -8.50
#